data_AF-A0A4R6L7C8-F1
#
_entry.id   AF-A0A4R6L7C8-F1
#
_cell.length_a   1.000
_cell.length_b   1.000
_cell.length_c   1.000
_cell.angle_alpha   90.00
_cell.angle_beta   90.00
_cell.angle_gamma   90.00
#
_symmetry.space_group_name_H-M   'P 1'
#
loop_
_entity.id
_entity.type
_entity.pdbx_description
1 polymer ?
#
loop_
_entity_poly.entity_id
_entity_poly.type
_entity_poly.pdbx_seq_one_letter_code
_entity_poly.pdbx_strand_id
1 'polypeptide(L)'
;MISKFNYSILFVVLICVSWALIGQEPKAYNITNTFITLPPVTTNSHAATLVEIRPNEIMAAWFGGKYEGAKDVGIYFSTYKNKTWPAPQNLIKPLIKQGDTLPCWNPVLFKSKKEILYLFYKVGKNPREWFGAMITSKDNGTSWSDPKYLPEGILGPIKNKPIEATPGIILCGSSTESVAGNLWRSHVETYNEETDKWNKITIADNKNFEIISFFMG
;
A
#
# COMPACT_ATOMS: atom_id res chain seq x y z
N MET A 1 54.11 11.08 -40.93
CA MET A 1 53.00 10.17 -41.24
C MET A 1 52.09 10.10 -40.02
N ILE A 2 50.99 10.87 -40.03
CA ILE A 2 50.04 10.91 -38.90
C ILE A 2 49.07 9.74 -39.09
N SER A 3 49.14 8.75 -38.20
CA SER A 3 48.25 7.59 -38.19
C SER A 3 46.81 8.06 -37.97
N LYS A 4 45.93 7.83 -38.96
CA LYS A 4 44.49 8.06 -38.81
C LYS A 4 43.95 6.98 -37.89
N PHE A 5 43.84 7.29 -36.60
CA PHE A 5 43.21 6.41 -35.63
C PHE A 5 41.76 6.17 -36.04
N ASN A 6 41.37 4.89 -36.15
CA ASN A 6 40.13 4.49 -36.81
C ASN A 6 38.95 4.63 -35.84
N TYR A 7 38.40 5.86 -35.74
CA TYR A 7 37.30 6.22 -34.82
C TYR A 7 36.06 5.32 -34.94
N SER A 8 35.86 4.65 -36.08
CA SER A 8 34.78 3.68 -36.31
C SER A 8 34.88 2.45 -35.41
N ILE A 9 36.08 1.99 -35.06
CA ILE A 9 36.27 0.85 -34.16
C ILE A 9 35.93 1.25 -32.72
N LEU A 10 36.32 2.47 -32.31
CA LEU A 10 36.03 2.99 -30.98
C LEU A 10 34.51 3.20 -30.78
N PHE A 11 33.81 3.65 -31.82
CA PHE A 11 32.36 3.86 -31.80
C PHE A 11 31.57 2.54 -31.70
N VAL A 12 32.00 1.49 -32.41
CA VAL A 12 31.38 0.15 -32.33
C VAL A 12 31.61 -0.50 -30.96
N VAL A 13 32.81 -0.36 -30.37
CA VAL A 13 33.09 -0.86 -29.02
C VAL A 13 32.23 -0.14 -27.96
N LEU A 14 32.04 1.17 -28.08
CA LEU A 14 31.16 1.95 -27.19
C LEU A 14 29.69 1.50 -27.28
N ILE A 15 29.20 1.19 -28.48
CA ILE A 15 27.83 0.65 -28.68
C ILE A 15 27.69 -0.74 -28.03
N CYS A 16 28.66 -1.63 -28.20
CA CYS A 16 28.63 -2.97 -27.58
C CYS A 16 28.70 -2.91 -26.04
N VAL A 17 29.48 -2.00 -25.47
CA VAL A 17 29.54 -1.80 -24.00
C VAL A 17 28.21 -1.25 -23.46
N SER A 18 27.52 -0.39 -24.21
CA SER A 18 26.19 0.09 -23.82
C SER A 18 25.08 -0.96 -23.85
N TRP A 19 25.23 -2.03 -24.65
CA TRP A 19 24.28 -3.16 -24.66
C TRP A 19 24.52 -4.14 -23.52
N ALA A 20 25.77 -4.29 -23.07
CA ALA A 20 26.10 -5.14 -21.91
C ALA A 20 25.64 -4.52 -20.57
N LEU A 21 25.29 -3.24 -20.55
CA LEU A 21 24.72 -2.53 -19.40
C LEU A 21 23.18 -2.58 -19.36
N ILE A 22 22.54 -3.31 -20.28
CA ILE A 22 21.10 -3.57 -20.23
C ILE A 22 20.85 -4.41 -18.97
N GLY A 23 20.16 -3.79 -18.01
CA GLY A 23 20.00 -4.24 -16.63
C GLY A 23 19.66 -5.72 -16.51
N GLN A 24 20.44 -6.41 -15.70
CA GLN A 24 20.12 -7.78 -15.29
C GLN A 24 18.80 -7.74 -14.54
N GLU A 25 17.76 -8.38 -15.09
CA GLU A 25 16.49 -8.55 -14.39
C GLU A 25 16.75 -9.16 -13.02
N PRO A 26 16.21 -8.58 -11.93
CA PRO A 26 16.44 -9.08 -10.59
C PRO A 26 15.95 -10.53 -10.52
N LYS A 27 16.86 -11.47 -10.32
CA LYS A 27 16.51 -12.87 -10.08
C LYS A 27 15.91 -12.99 -8.68
N ALA A 28 14.62 -13.27 -8.60
CA ALA A 28 13.96 -13.60 -7.35
C ALA A 28 14.31 -15.05 -6.94
N TYR A 29 14.78 -15.23 -5.71
CA TYR A 29 15.01 -16.55 -5.12
C TYR A 29 14.04 -16.76 -3.95
N ASN A 30 13.43 -17.93 -3.88
CA ASN A 30 12.66 -18.31 -2.70
C ASN A 30 13.64 -18.68 -1.58
N ILE A 31 13.76 -17.84 -0.56
CA ILE A 31 14.59 -18.10 0.62
C ILE A 31 13.81 -18.93 1.64
N THR A 32 12.52 -18.63 1.82
CA THR A 32 11.65 -19.31 2.77
C THR A 32 10.19 -19.24 2.31
N ASN A 33 9.40 -20.22 2.73
CA ASN A 33 7.95 -20.24 2.59
C ASN A 33 7.35 -20.70 3.93
N THR A 34 6.53 -19.86 4.55
CA THR A 34 5.92 -20.15 5.84
C THR A 34 4.58 -19.43 5.98
N PHE A 35 3.70 -19.99 6.81
CA PHE A 35 2.47 -19.31 7.21
C PHE A 35 2.75 -18.35 8.37
N ILE A 36 2.10 -17.19 8.37
CA ILE A 36 2.14 -16.26 9.50
C ILE A 36 1.47 -16.89 10.75
N THR A 37 0.40 -17.65 10.54
CA THR A 37 -0.31 -18.36 11.59
C THR A 37 -0.95 -19.64 11.04
N LEU A 38 -0.93 -20.71 11.84
CA LEU A 38 -1.64 -21.95 11.57
C LEU A 38 -2.11 -22.51 12.93
N PRO A 39 -3.43 -22.63 13.19
CA PRO A 39 -4.55 -22.32 12.29
C PRO A 39 -4.71 -20.81 11.99
N PRO A 40 -5.50 -20.44 10.97
CA PRO A 40 -5.82 -19.04 10.70
C PRO A 40 -6.62 -18.41 11.85
N VAL A 41 -6.38 -17.12 12.12
CA VAL A 41 -7.07 -16.36 13.19
C VAL A 41 -8.52 -16.00 12.86
N THR A 42 -8.87 -16.00 11.58
CA THR A 42 -10.22 -15.71 11.07
C THR A 42 -10.57 -16.68 9.95
N THR A 43 -11.87 -16.90 9.71
CA THR A 43 -12.34 -17.77 8.63
C THR A 43 -11.87 -17.30 7.26
N ASN A 44 -11.91 -15.99 7.02
CA ASN A 44 -11.45 -15.36 5.78
C ASN A 44 -10.42 -14.28 6.10
N SER A 45 -9.42 -14.14 5.22
CA SER A 45 -8.36 -13.13 5.27
C SER A 45 -8.09 -12.63 3.85
N HIS A 46 -8.00 -11.32 3.66
CA HIS A 46 -7.83 -10.74 2.32
C HIS A 46 -7.08 -9.38 2.36
N ALA A 47 -6.66 -8.91 1.18
CA ALA A 47 -5.85 -7.71 0.96
C ALA A 47 -4.63 -7.57 1.87
N ALA A 48 -3.76 -8.59 1.87
CA ALA A 48 -2.53 -8.55 2.63
C ALA A 48 -1.54 -7.48 2.13
N THR A 49 -0.81 -6.88 3.06
CA THR A 49 0.25 -5.89 2.83
C THR A 49 1.44 -6.18 3.74
N LEU A 50 2.63 -5.75 3.33
CA LEU A 50 3.88 -5.98 4.06
C LEU A 50 4.80 -4.77 3.97
N VAL A 51 5.54 -4.47 5.03
CA VAL A 51 6.58 -3.42 5.04
C VAL A 51 7.75 -3.86 5.90
N GLU A 52 8.96 -3.55 5.47
CA GLU A 52 10.14 -3.70 6.32
C GLU A 52 10.16 -2.52 7.31
N ILE A 53 10.07 -2.83 8.60
CA ILE A 53 10.06 -1.81 9.67
C ILE A 53 11.48 -1.55 10.19
N ARG A 54 12.36 -2.56 10.16
CA ARG A 54 13.79 -2.49 10.49
C ARG A 54 14.51 -3.56 9.66
N PRO A 55 15.84 -3.51 9.51
CA PRO A 55 16.59 -4.54 8.79
C PRO A 55 16.21 -5.94 9.28
N ASN A 56 15.64 -6.76 8.38
CA ASN A 56 15.16 -8.13 8.64
C ASN A 56 13.94 -8.26 9.59
N GLU A 57 13.27 -7.16 9.94
CA GLU A 57 11.99 -7.16 10.66
C GLU A 57 10.88 -6.70 9.70
N ILE A 58 9.91 -7.57 9.43
CA ILE A 58 8.84 -7.34 8.44
C ILE A 58 7.51 -7.31 9.18
N MET A 59 6.74 -6.24 9.02
CA MET A 59 5.35 -6.23 9.45
C MET A 59 4.45 -6.63 8.29
N ALA A 60 3.49 -7.51 8.57
CA ALA A 60 2.41 -7.85 7.66
C ALA A 60 1.07 -7.45 8.28
N ALA A 61 0.14 -6.98 7.45
CA ALA A 61 -1.24 -6.71 7.85
C ALA A 61 -2.23 -7.18 6.79
N TRP A 62 -3.44 -7.52 7.20
CA TRP A 62 -4.54 -7.97 6.34
C TRP A 62 -5.86 -7.70 7.06
N PHE A 63 -6.98 -7.62 6.33
CA PHE A 63 -8.28 -7.64 6.99
C PHE A 63 -8.80 -9.06 7.09
N GLY A 64 -9.54 -9.37 8.14
CA GLY A 64 -10.07 -10.71 8.38
C GLY A 64 -11.34 -10.71 9.21
N GLY A 65 -12.21 -11.69 8.97
CA GLY A 65 -13.49 -11.87 9.66
C GLY A 65 -14.24 -13.11 9.15
N LYS A 66 -15.54 -13.18 9.42
CA LYS A 66 -16.39 -14.31 8.99
C LYS A 66 -16.45 -14.46 7.47
N TYR A 67 -16.67 -13.36 6.76
CA TYR A 67 -16.63 -13.24 5.30
C TYR A 67 -16.33 -11.78 4.93
N GLU A 68 -16.05 -11.52 3.66
CA GLU A 68 -15.72 -10.19 3.19
C GLU A 68 -16.88 -9.19 3.42
N GLY A 69 -16.62 -8.13 4.20
CA GLY A 69 -17.63 -7.14 4.60
C GLY A 69 -18.56 -7.53 5.73
N ALA A 70 -18.30 -8.65 6.40
CA ALA A 70 -18.99 -8.98 7.65
C ALA A 70 -18.70 -7.95 8.75
N LYS A 71 -19.65 -7.70 9.66
CA LYS A 71 -19.52 -6.68 10.73
C LYS A 71 -18.37 -6.93 11.70
N ASP A 72 -17.83 -8.14 11.75
CA ASP A 72 -16.68 -8.53 12.57
C ASP A 72 -15.32 -8.30 11.88
N VAL A 73 -15.30 -7.83 10.62
CA VAL A 73 -14.05 -7.62 9.88
C VAL A 73 -13.23 -6.49 10.49
N GLY A 74 -12.08 -6.87 11.04
CA GLY A 74 -11.04 -5.98 11.55
C GLY A 74 -9.74 -6.13 10.77
N ILE A 75 -8.72 -5.37 11.15
CA ILE A 75 -7.38 -5.44 10.57
C ILE A 75 -6.45 -6.13 11.55
N TYR A 76 -5.88 -7.23 11.09
CA TYR A 76 -4.91 -8.02 11.82
C TYR A 76 -3.51 -7.68 11.34
N PHE A 77 -2.54 -7.76 12.25
CA PHE A 77 -1.14 -7.64 11.91
C PHE A 77 -0.29 -8.65 12.69
N SER A 78 0.89 -8.94 12.15
CA SER A 78 1.95 -9.63 12.85
C SER A 78 3.29 -9.08 12.37
N THR A 79 4.31 -9.18 13.22
CA THR A 79 5.66 -8.69 12.92
C THR A 79 6.64 -9.84 12.97
N TYR A 80 7.21 -10.18 11.82
CA TYR A 80 8.29 -11.11 11.70
C TYR A 80 9.54 -10.55 12.35
N LYS A 81 10.00 -11.23 13.39
CA LYS A 81 11.23 -10.90 14.12
C LYS A 81 11.87 -12.19 14.61
N ASN A 82 13.20 -12.20 14.70
CA ASN A 82 13.96 -13.37 15.16
C ASN A 82 13.62 -14.66 14.40
N LYS A 83 13.36 -14.54 13.09
CA LYS A 83 12.97 -15.64 12.20
C LYS A 83 11.62 -16.31 12.51
N THR A 84 10.73 -15.63 13.24
CA THR A 84 9.43 -16.16 13.64
C THR A 84 8.32 -15.14 13.44
N TRP A 85 7.10 -15.63 13.18
CA TRP A 85 5.89 -14.84 13.23
C TRP A 85 5.19 -15.10 14.58
N PRO A 86 4.98 -14.09 15.43
CA PRO A 86 4.12 -14.24 16.60
C PRO A 86 2.65 -14.33 16.18
N ALA A 87 1.80 -14.74 17.13
CA ALA A 87 0.35 -14.78 16.92
C ALA A 87 -0.18 -13.40 16.47
N PRO A 88 -1.00 -13.34 15.40
CA PRO A 88 -1.53 -12.08 14.92
C PRO A 88 -2.39 -11.36 15.95
N GLN A 89 -2.32 -10.03 15.95
CA GLN A 89 -3.13 -9.17 16.81
C GLN A 89 -4.18 -8.44 15.97
N ASN A 90 -5.40 -8.32 16.49
CA ASN A 90 -6.44 -7.49 15.89
C ASN A 90 -6.19 -6.01 16.25
N LEU A 91 -5.49 -5.30 15.36
CA LEU A 91 -5.04 -3.92 15.55
C LEU A 91 -6.17 -2.92 15.39
N ILE A 92 -6.97 -3.07 14.33
CA ILE A 92 -8.14 -2.22 14.10
C ILE A 92 -9.39 -3.05 14.23
N LYS A 93 -10.17 -2.77 15.27
CA LYS A 93 -11.49 -3.37 15.45
C LYS A 93 -12.53 -2.66 14.57
N PRO A 94 -13.61 -3.35 14.16
CA PRO A 94 -14.74 -2.72 13.49
C PRO A 94 -15.25 -1.49 14.25
N LEU A 95 -15.57 -0.42 13.52
CA LEU A 95 -16.01 0.83 14.12
C LEU A 95 -17.49 0.74 14.50
N ILE A 96 -17.83 1.01 15.75
CA ILE A 96 -19.22 1.15 16.19
C ILE A 96 -19.62 2.63 16.06
N LYS A 97 -20.59 2.93 15.19
CA LYS A 97 -21.09 4.28 14.95
C LYS A 97 -22.62 4.27 14.88
N GLN A 98 -23.27 5.08 15.72
CA GLN A 98 -24.73 5.23 15.75
C GLN A 98 -25.51 3.89 15.87
N GLY A 99 -24.98 2.94 16.66
CA GLY A 99 -25.61 1.63 16.85
C GLY A 99 -25.36 0.63 15.72
N ASP A 100 -24.63 1.01 14.67
CA ASP A 100 -24.17 0.09 13.63
C ASP A 100 -22.68 -0.23 13.78
N THR A 101 -22.25 -1.37 13.24
CA THR A 101 -20.85 -1.81 13.23
C THR A 101 -20.35 -1.80 11.79
N LEU A 102 -19.35 -0.97 11.52
CA LEU A 102 -18.75 -0.77 10.21
C LEU A 102 -17.46 -1.58 10.10
N PRO A 103 -17.35 -2.49 9.11
CA PRO A 103 -16.13 -3.27 8.91
C PRO A 103 -14.97 -2.41 8.41
N CYS A 104 -13.76 -2.93 8.62
CA CYS A 104 -12.51 -2.34 8.17
C CYS A 104 -11.93 -3.08 6.96
N TRP A 105 -11.31 -2.36 6.04
CA TRP A 105 -10.92 -2.89 4.74
C TRP A 105 -9.56 -2.39 4.27
N ASN A 106 -8.98 -3.15 3.34
CA ASN A 106 -7.83 -2.78 2.51
C ASN A 106 -6.71 -2.05 3.27
N PRO A 107 -6.05 -2.73 4.24
CA PRO A 107 -4.89 -2.18 4.91
C PRO A 107 -3.75 -1.97 3.91
N VAL A 108 -3.07 -0.84 4.03
CA VAL A 108 -1.84 -0.54 3.29
C VAL A 108 -0.80 -0.05 4.28
N LEU A 109 0.24 -0.85 4.48
CA LEU A 109 1.40 -0.49 5.28
C LEU A 109 2.38 0.32 4.42
N PHE A 110 2.86 1.43 4.97
CA PHE A 110 3.80 2.31 4.31
C PHE A 110 4.72 2.96 5.34
N LYS A 111 6.03 2.93 5.12
CA LYS A 111 7.00 3.62 5.97
C LYS A 111 7.60 4.78 5.19
N SER A 112 7.41 6.00 5.68
CA SER A 112 7.95 7.21 5.03
C SER A 112 9.45 7.35 5.29
N LYS A 113 10.12 8.17 4.49
CA LYS A 113 11.54 8.57 4.67
C LYS A 113 11.75 9.35 5.97
N LYS A 114 10.68 9.84 6.61
CA LYS A 114 10.71 10.42 7.97
C LYS A 114 10.61 9.36 9.06
N GLU A 115 10.72 8.08 8.72
CA GLU A 115 10.64 6.92 9.63
C GLU A 115 9.27 6.78 10.34
N ILE A 116 8.22 7.41 9.80
CA ILE A 116 6.86 7.24 10.29
C ILE A 116 6.24 6.05 9.58
N LEU A 117 5.73 5.09 10.36
CA LEU A 117 4.98 3.96 9.85
C LEU A 117 3.49 4.33 9.79
N TYR A 118 2.89 4.17 8.62
CA TYR A 118 1.48 4.37 8.36
C TYR A 118 0.80 3.03 8.14
N LEU A 119 -0.42 2.92 8.67
CA LEU A 119 -1.41 1.95 8.23
C LEU A 119 -2.62 2.74 7.72
N PHE A 120 -2.78 2.77 6.40
CA PHE A 120 -3.98 3.30 5.77
C PHE A 120 -5.02 2.18 5.65
N TYR A 121 -6.30 2.51 5.84
CA TYR A 121 -7.39 1.54 5.74
C TYR A 121 -8.71 2.25 5.49
N LYS A 122 -9.76 1.48 5.21
CA LYS A 122 -11.10 2.02 4.89
C LYS A 122 -12.09 1.48 5.91
N VAL A 123 -13.12 2.26 6.20
CA VAL A 123 -14.18 1.89 7.14
C VAL A 123 -15.53 2.17 6.49
N GLY A 124 -16.41 1.18 6.46
CA GLY A 124 -17.75 1.32 5.87
C GLY A 124 -18.36 -0.01 5.48
N LYS A 125 -19.65 0.02 5.10
CA LYS A 125 -20.42 -1.20 4.78
C LYS A 125 -19.98 -1.87 3.48
N ASN A 126 -19.54 -1.07 2.51
CA ASN A 126 -19.14 -1.50 1.18
C ASN A 126 -18.25 -0.41 0.54
N PRO A 127 -17.59 -0.71 -0.60
CA PRO A 127 -16.72 0.23 -1.30
C PRO A 127 -17.35 1.56 -1.74
N ARG A 128 -18.69 1.65 -1.79
CA ARG A 128 -19.42 2.87 -2.18
C ARG A 128 -19.69 3.79 -0.99
N GLU A 129 -19.72 3.23 0.22
CA GLU A 129 -20.07 3.94 1.46
C GLU A 129 -18.89 4.12 2.41
N TRP A 130 -17.73 3.54 2.10
CA TRP A 130 -16.57 3.65 2.98
C TRP A 130 -15.88 5.02 2.92
N PHE A 131 -15.13 5.32 3.96
CA PHE A 131 -14.23 6.47 4.02
C PHE A 131 -12.83 6.01 4.41
N GLY A 132 -11.83 6.82 4.05
CA GLY A 132 -10.44 6.55 4.39
C GLY A 132 -10.16 6.82 5.87
N ALA A 133 -9.25 6.04 6.43
CA ALA A 133 -8.70 6.22 7.76
C ALA A 133 -7.21 5.89 7.76
N MET A 134 -6.49 6.45 8.71
CA MET A 134 -5.09 6.09 8.94
C MET A 134 -4.75 6.12 10.43
N ILE A 135 -3.80 5.25 10.81
CA ILE A 135 -3.07 5.36 12.06
C ILE A 135 -1.57 5.43 11.76
N THR A 136 -0.82 6.02 12.69
CA THR A 136 0.62 6.20 12.55
C THR A 136 1.35 5.62 13.74
N SER A 137 2.59 5.19 13.51
CA SER A 137 3.51 4.71 14.52
C SER A 137 4.85 5.42 14.34
N LYS A 138 5.41 5.93 15.44
CA LYS A 138 6.76 6.51 15.48
C LYS A 138 7.82 5.54 16.03
N ASP A 139 7.41 4.34 16.43
CA ASP A 139 8.26 3.36 17.11
C ASP A 139 8.24 1.98 16.44
N ASN A 140 8.06 1.96 15.11
CA ASN A 140 8.03 0.77 14.27
C ASN A 140 6.91 -0.25 14.62
N GLY A 141 5.76 0.25 15.06
CA GLY A 141 4.53 -0.50 15.27
C GLY A 141 4.42 -1.07 16.68
N THR A 142 5.21 -0.56 17.63
CA THR A 142 5.10 -0.92 19.04
C THR A 142 3.89 -0.23 19.67
N SER A 143 3.66 1.04 19.30
CA SER A 143 2.47 1.80 19.64
C SER A 143 1.94 2.53 18.41
N TRP A 144 0.63 2.80 18.42
CA TRP A 144 -0.07 3.45 17.31
C TRP A 144 -0.87 4.64 17.83
N SER A 145 -0.99 5.66 16.99
CA SER A 145 -1.86 6.80 17.24
C SER A 145 -3.33 6.40 17.25
N ASP A 146 -4.18 7.28 17.78
CA ASP A 146 -5.62 7.18 17.54
C ASP A 146 -5.93 7.22 16.03
N PRO A 147 -7.04 6.58 15.59
CA PRO A 147 -7.54 6.68 14.23
C PRO A 147 -7.76 8.12 13.78
N LYS A 148 -7.13 8.49 12.67
CA LYS A 148 -7.45 9.72 11.94
C LYS A 148 -8.29 9.38 10.70
N TYR A 149 -9.51 9.88 10.66
CA TYR A 149 -10.37 9.79 9.48
C TYR A 149 -9.96 10.82 8.43
N LEU A 150 -9.94 10.41 7.17
CA LEU A 150 -9.52 11.26 6.05
C LEU A 150 -10.64 12.23 5.66
N PRO A 151 -10.30 13.39 5.05
CA PRO A 151 -11.30 14.32 4.57
C PRO A 151 -12.30 13.68 3.60
N GLU A 152 -13.50 14.26 3.50
CA GLU A 152 -14.51 13.79 2.56
C GLU A 152 -13.96 13.72 1.13
N GLY A 153 -14.21 12.59 0.46
CA GLY A 153 -13.71 12.33 -0.89
C GLY A 153 -12.25 11.86 -0.97
N ILE A 154 -11.53 11.71 0.15
CA ILE A 154 -10.16 11.17 0.21
C ILE A 154 -10.20 9.76 0.83
N LEU A 155 -9.60 8.78 0.15
CA LEU A 155 -9.61 7.37 0.59
C LEU A 155 -8.22 6.85 1.01
N GLY A 156 -7.17 7.62 0.73
CA GLY A 156 -5.79 7.18 0.82
C GLY A 156 -5.46 6.14 -0.26
N PRO A 157 -4.35 5.39 -0.11
CA PRO A 157 -4.00 4.35 -1.07
C PRO A 157 -5.04 3.24 -1.03
N ILE A 158 -5.64 2.87 -2.17
CA ILE A 158 -6.70 1.85 -2.20
C ILE A 158 -6.14 0.45 -1.89
N LYS A 159 -4.99 0.09 -2.45
CA LYS A 159 -4.34 -1.22 -2.26
C LYS A 159 -2.82 -1.14 -2.34
N ASN A 160 -2.31 -0.50 -3.38
CA ASN A 160 -0.88 -0.45 -3.63
C ASN A 160 -0.20 0.52 -2.67
N LYS A 161 1.07 0.22 -2.34
CA LYS A 161 1.88 1.08 -1.51
C LYS A 161 2.01 2.47 -2.13
N PRO A 162 1.86 3.53 -1.33
CA PRO A 162 2.21 4.88 -1.75
C PRO A 162 3.66 4.98 -2.22
N ILE A 163 3.94 6.01 -3.00
CA ILE A 163 5.30 6.42 -3.37
C ILE A 163 5.56 7.78 -2.74
N GLU A 164 6.72 7.96 -2.13
CA GLU A 164 7.10 9.26 -1.57
C GLU A 164 7.97 10.03 -2.57
N ALA A 165 7.35 11.04 -3.20
CA ALA A 165 7.96 11.84 -4.25
C ALA A 165 9.16 12.65 -3.73
N THR A 166 8.96 13.32 -2.60
CA THR A 166 9.99 13.99 -1.81
C THR A 166 9.73 13.69 -0.33
N PRO A 167 10.74 13.79 0.56
CA PRO A 167 10.53 13.54 1.98
C PRO A 167 9.32 14.30 2.53
N GLY A 168 8.30 13.61 3.04
CA GLY A 168 7.06 14.22 3.52
C GLY A 168 5.92 14.35 2.53
N ILE A 169 6.12 14.07 1.24
CA ILE A 169 5.08 14.16 0.21
C ILE A 169 4.77 12.75 -0.33
N ILE A 170 3.67 12.20 0.14
CA ILE A 170 3.24 10.83 -0.11
C ILE A 170 2.18 10.83 -1.22
N LEU A 171 2.43 10.09 -2.29
CA LEU A 171 1.53 9.88 -3.42
C LEU A 171 0.80 8.54 -3.27
N CYS A 172 -0.51 8.61 -3.11
CA CYS A 172 -1.39 7.47 -2.92
C CYS A 172 -2.16 7.22 -4.23
N GLY A 173 -1.95 6.06 -4.83
CA GLY A 173 -2.82 5.59 -5.92
C GLY A 173 -4.20 5.26 -5.38
N SER A 174 -5.23 5.97 -5.87
CA SER A 174 -6.60 5.86 -5.39
C SER A 174 -7.59 5.69 -6.54
N SER A 175 -8.79 5.23 -6.20
CA SER A 175 -9.90 5.09 -7.14
C SER A 175 -11.23 5.17 -6.41
N THR A 176 -12.23 5.78 -7.06
CA THR A 176 -13.61 5.87 -6.55
C THR A 176 -14.55 5.07 -7.44
N GLU A 177 -15.49 4.37 -6.82
CA GLU A 177 -16.65 3.76 -7.49
C GLU A 177 -17.83 4.75 -7.42
N SER A 178 -18.33 5.21 -8.57
CA SER A 178 -19.49 6.11 -8.56
C SER A 178 -20.78 5.37 -8.18
N VAL A 179 -21.55 5.95 -7.26
CA VAL A 179 -22.88 5.44 -6.88
C VAL A 179 -23.87 5.56 -8.06
N ALA A 180 -23.74 6.62 -8.87
CA ALA A 180 -24.47 6.77 -10.12
C ALA A 180 -23.63 6.22 -11.27
N GLY A 181 -23.96 5.01 -11.74
CA GLY A 181 -23.46 4.46 -13.00
C GLY A 181 -22.28 3.48 -12.94
N ASN A 182 -21.81 3.05 -11.76
CA ASN A 182 -20.70 2.10 -11.60
C ASN A 182 -19.40 2.50 -12.32
N LEU A 183 -19.14 3.81 -12.47
CA LEU A 183 -17.95 4.29 -13.16
C LEU A 183 -16.75 4.27 -12.21
N TRP A 184 -15.68 3.63 -12.64
CA TRP A 184 -14.41 3.56 -11.92
C TRP A 184 -13.46 4.65 -12.39
N ARG A 185 -13.04 5.54 -11.48
CA ARG A 185 -12.09 6.61 -11.79
C ARG A 185 -10.87 6.56 -10.89
N SER A 186 -9.74 6.20 -11.48
CA SER A 186 -8.43 6.29 -10.84
C SER A 186 -7.97 7.75 -10.75
N HIS A 187 -7.29 8.06 -9.65
CA HIS A 187 -6.73 9.36 -9.38
C HIS A 187 -5.55 9.20 -8.40
N VAL A 188 -4.81 10.28 -8.18
CA VAL A 188 -3.74 10.31 -7.18
C VAL A 188 -4.18 11.21 -6.03
N GLU A 189 -4.01 10.74 -4.81
CA GLU A 189 -4.18 11.56 -3.62
C GLU A 189 -2.81 11.85 -3.02
N THR A 190 -2.52 13.11 -2.73
CA THR A 190 -1.26 13.53 -2.09
C THR A 190 -1.50 13.81 -0.63
N TYR A 191 -0.66 13.26 0.24
CA TYR A 191 -0.60 13.60 1.66
C TYR A 191 0.72 14.30 1.97
N ASN A 192 0.62 15.44 2.65
CA ASN A 192 1.77 16.20 3.12
C ASN A 192 1.91 16.01 4.64
N GLU A 193 2.97 15.32 5.06
CA GLU A 193 3.23 14.98 6.47
C GLU A 193 3.45 16.22 7.37
N GLU A 194 3.96 17.33 6.82
CA GLU A 194 4.29 18.52 7.61
C GLU A 194 3.07 19.39 7.91
N THR A 195 2.19 19.51 6.91
CA THR A 195 0.99 20.33 7.01
C THR A 195 -0.24 19.53 7.37
N ASP A 196 -0.13 18.20 7.37
CA ASP A 196 -1.20 17.25 7.63
C ASP A 196 -2.40 17.40 6.67
N LYS A 197 -2.11 17.83 5.43
CA LYS A 197 -3.10 18.13 4.38
C LYS A 197 -3.14 17.07 3.29
N TRP A 198 -4.34 16.86 2.76
CA TRP A 198 -4.62 16.02 1.60
C TRP A 198 -5.01 16.86 0.40
N ASN A 199 -4.57 16.46 -0.79
CA ASN A 199 -5.08 16.99 -2.05
C ASN A 199 -5.39 15.85 -3.01
N LYS A 200 -6.29 16.09 -3.96
CA LYS A 200 -6.65 15.14 -5.01
C LYS A 200 -6.19 15.67 -6.36
N ILE A 201 -5.51 14.82 -7.12
CA ILE A 201 -5.06 15.07 -8.48
C ILE A 201 -5.81 14.11 -9.41
N THR A 202 -6.65 14.67 -10.27
CA THR A 202 -7.36 13.91 -11.29
C THR A 202 -6.43 13.49 -12.41
N ILE A 203 -6.52 12.24 -12.85
CA ILE A 203 -5.84 11.78 -14.06
C ILE A 203 -6.73 12.17 -15.25
N ALA A 204 -6.15 12.82 -16.25
CA ALA A 204 -6.89 13.18 -17.46
C ALA A 204 -7.29 11.91 -18.22
N ASP A 205 -8.59 11.71 -18.40
CA ASP A 205 -9.15 10.59 -19.13
C ASP A 205 -9.76 11.07 -20.44
N ASN A 206 -8.90 11.33 -21.42
CA ASN A 206 -9.30 11.87 -22.72
C ASN A 206 -10.04 10.84 -23.60
N LYS A 207 -10.21 9.60 -23.13
CA LYS A 207 -10.78 8.47 -23.88
C LYS A 207 -11.92 7.75 -23.14
N ASN A 208 -12.38 8.26 -21.99
CA ASN A 208 -13.43 7.68 -21.15
C ASN A 208 -13.16 6.22 -20.75
N PHE A 209 -11.93 5.90 -20.35
CA PHE A 209 -11.60 4.57 -19.83
C PHE A 209 -12.03 4.40 -18.38
N GLU A 210 -12.64 3.26 -18.07
CA GLU A 210 -12.82 2.81 -16.68
C GLU A 210 -11.48 2.28 -16.15
N ILE A 211 -10.78 3.09 -15.36
CA ILE A 211 -9.48 2.74 -14.78
C ILE A 211 -9.66 2.57 -13.28
N ILE A 212 -9.34 1.38 -12.78
CA ILE A 212 -9.39 1.05 -11.36
C ILE A 212 -8.00 0.69 -10.83
N SER A 213 -7.65 1.19 -9.65
CA SER A 213 -6.57 0.60 -8.86
C SER A 213 -7.14 -0.66 -8.20
N PHE A 214 -6.94 -1.78 -8.88
CA PHE A 214 -7.79 -2.97 -8.82
C PHE A 214 -8.05 -3.58 -7.42
N PHE A 215 -9.31 -3.96 -7.24
CA PHE A 215 -9.90 -4.90 -6.28
C PHE A 215 -10.35 -6.13 -7.08
N MET A 216 -9.71 -7.28 -6.86
CA MET A 216 -10.18 -8.55 -7.41
C MET A 216 -9.95 -9.59 -6.34
N GLY A 217 -11.04 -10.10 -5.77
CA GLY A 217 -11.07 -11.36 -5.04
C GLY A 217 -11.11 -12.53 -6.00
#